data_AF-A0A945GMY6-F1
#
_entry.id   AF-A0A945GMY6-F1
#
_cell.length_a   1.000
_cell.length_b   1.000
_cell.length_c   1.000
_cell.angle_alpha   90.00
_cell.angle_beta   90.00
_cell.angle_gamma   90.00
#
_symmetry.space_group_name_H-M   'P 1'
#
loop_
_entity.id
_entity.type
_entity.pdbx_description
1 polymer ?
#
loop_
_entity_poly.entity_id
_entity_poly.type
_entity_poly.pdbx_seq_one_letter_code
_entity_poly.pdbx_strand_id
1 'polypeptide(L)' 'MSLLTDIITASDPAQRDCALDEFCCDLSLEALLEECAALDRFRRTNDNLYEQVRALFFLYA' A
#
# COMPACT_ATOMS: atom_id res chain seq x y z
N MET A 1 -1.69 9.81 -6.73
CA MET A 1 -0.74 8.68 -6.67
C MET A 1 -0.72 8.24 -5.22
N SER A 2 -0.80 6.94 -4.93
CA SER A 2 -0.93 6.44 -3.56
C SER A 2 0.41 5.86 -3.12
N LEU A 3 0.90 6.35 -1.99
CA LEU A 3 2.21 6.02 -1.45
C LEU A 3 2.30 4.52 -1.14
N LEU A 4 1.22 3.94 -0.60
CA LEU A 4 1.15 2.51 -0.29
C LEU A 4 1.11 1.64 -1.54
N THR A 5 0.44 2.07 -2.60
CA THR A 5 0.46 1.33 -3.88
C THR A 5 1.82 1.37 -4.56
N ASP A 6 2.57 2.47 -4.41
CA ASP A 6 3.91 2.61 -4.95
C ASP A 6 4.90 1.68 -4.23
N ILE A 7 4.75 1.50 -2.91
CA ILE A 7 5.54 0.52 -2.14
C ILE A 7 5.26 -0.91 -2.59
N ILE A 8 4.00 -1.25 -2.86
CA ILE A 8 3.60 -2.61 -3.29
C ILE A 8 4.17 -2.94 -4.68
N THR A 9 4.15 -1.96 -5.59
CA THR A 9 4.63 -2.11 -6.97
C THR A 9 6.13 -1.84 -7.12
N ALA A 10 6.82 -1.46 -6.04
CA ALA A 10 8.24 -1.16 -6.07
C ALA A 10 9.06 -2.38 -6.51
N SER A 11 9.82 -2.18 -7.59
CA SER A 11 10.76 -3.18 -8.11
C SER A 11 11.98 -3.37 -7.21
N ASP A 12 12.35 -2.33 -6.45
CA ASP A 12 13.45 -2.37 -5.50
C ASP A 12 13.01 -3.04 -4.18
N PRO A 13 13.61 -4.18 -3.79
CA PRO A 13 13.31 -4.82 -2.51
C PRO A 13 13.57 -3.91 -1.31
N ALA A 14 14.56 -3.01 -1.39
CA ALA A 14 14.89 -2.10 -0.29
C ALA A 14 13.75 -1.12 -0.01
N GLN A 15 12.98 -0.71 -1.03
CA GLN A 15 11.80 0.13 -0.87
C GLN A 15 10.54 -0.69 -0.53
N ARG A 16 10.41 -1.87 -1.15
CA ARG A 16 9.25 -2.73 -0.98
C ARG A 16 9.15 -3.33 0.43
N ASP A 17 10.29 -3.73 1.00
CA ASP A 17 10.36 -4.49 2.26
C ASP A 17 10.60 -3.60 3.49
N CYS A 18 10.37 -2.29 3.37
CA CYS A 18 10.28 -1.35 4.48
C CYS A 18 9.03 -1.56 5.32
N ALA A 19 9.07 -1.10 6.58
CA ALA A 19 7.95 -1.24 7.51
C ALA A 19 6.83 -0.26 7.14
N LEU A 20 5.58 -0.74 7.14
CA LEU A 20 4.40 0.08 6.86
C LEU A 20 4.32 1.31 7.79
N ASP A 21 4.67 1.11 9.07
CA ASP A 21 4.61 2.14 10.11
C ASP A 21 5.51 3.34 9.79
N GLU A 22 6.66 3.13 9.13
CA GLU A 22 7.56 4.22 8.72
C GLU A 22 6.88 5.17 7.72
N PHE A 23 5.96 4.68 6.90
CA PHE A 23 5.22 5.48 5.94
C PHE A 23 3.94 6.06 6.53
N CYS A 24 3.31 5.35 7.47
CA CYS A 24 2.07 5.80 8.12
C CYS A 24 2.32 6.85 9.21
N CYS A 25 3.50 6.88 9.84
CA CYS A 25 3.83 7.81 10.93
C CYS A 25 3.66 9.29 10.55
N ASP A 26 3.97 9.66 9.31
CA ASP A 26 3.93 11.05 8.85
C ASP A 26 2.58 11.46 8.23
N LEU A 27 1.65 10.51 8.07
CA LEU A 27 0.38 10.75 7.41
C LEU A 27 -0.70 11.23 8.41
N SER A 28 -1.51 12.18 7.96
CA SER A 28 -2.73 12.55 8.69
C SER A 28 -3.76 11.43 8.59
N LEU A 29 -4.74 11.41 9.51
CA LEU A 29 -5.84 10.44 9.45
C LEU A 29 -6.59 10.48 8.11
N GLU A 30 -6.81 11.67 7.55
CA GLU A 30 -7.45 11.83 6.25
C GLU A 30 -6.63 11.19 5.13
N ALA A 31 -5.31 11.42 5.13
CA ALA A 31 -4.42 10.81 4.16
C ALA A 31 -4.36 9.27 4.31
N LEU A 32 -4.36 8.75 5.54
CA LEU A 32 -4.45 7.31 5.79
C LEU A 32 -5.73 6.70 5.21
N LEU A 33 -6.87 7.36 5.37
CA LEU A 33 -8.14 6.90 4.79
C LEU A 33 -8.12 6.93 3.26
N GLU A 34 -7.51 7.95 2.65
CA GLU A 34 -7.32 8.02 1.20
C GLU A 34 -6.42 6.89 0.69
N GLU A 35 -5.33 6.59 1.40
CA GLU A 35 -4.43 5.47 1.08
C GLU A 35 -5.15 4.12 1.19
N CYS A 36 -5.96 3.91 2.23
CA CYS A 36 -6.80 2.71 2.35
C CYS A 36 -7.79 2.57 1.18
N ALA A 37 -8.43 3.67 0.77
CA ALA A 37 -9.34 3.67 -0.37
C ALA A 37 -8.62 3.37 -1.70
N ALA A 38 -7.39 3.87 -1.85
CA ALA A 38 -6.55 3.58 -3.00
C ALA A 38 -6.11 2.11 -3.02
N LEU A 39 -5.73 1.53 -1.88
CA LEU A 39 -5.38 0.11 -1.74
C LEU A 39 -6.55 -0.82 -2.09
N ASP A 40 -7.77 -0.55 -1.60
CA ASP A 40 -8.92 -1.39 -1.95
C ASP A 40 -9.25 -1.32 -3.45
N ARG A 41 -9.12 -0.13 -4.06
CA ARG A 41 -9.27 0.02 -5.51
C ARG A 41 -8.19 -0.76 -6.25
N PHE A 42 -6.93 -0.56 -5.88
CA PHE A 42 -5.78 -1.23 -6.47
C PHE A 42 -5.94 -2.75 -6.45
N ARG A 43 -6.32 -3.32 -5.30
CA ARG A 43 -6.59 -4.75 -5.16
C ARG A 43 -7.66 -5.27 -6.13
N ARG A 44 -8.70 -4.49 -6.41
CA ARG A 44 -9.79 -4.90 -7.31
C ARG A 44 -9.43 -4.77 -8.79
N THR A 45 -8.51 -3.87 -9.13
CA THR A 45 -8.17 -3.55 -10.52
C THR A 45 -6.86 -4.15 -11.01
N ASN A 46 -6.00 -4.59 -10.10
CA ASN A 46 -4.70 -5.16 -10.44
C ASN A 46 -4.83 -6.65 -10.79
N ASP A 47 -4.15 -7.11 -11.82
CA ASP A 47 -4.17 -8.51 -12.25
C ASP A 47 -3.09 -9.37 -11.55
N ASN A 48 -2.13 -8.75 -10.86
CA ASN A 48 -1.06 -9.45 -10.17
C ASN A 48 -1.52 -9.93 -8.79
N LEU A 49 -1.70 -11.25 -8.65
CA LEU A 49 -2.13 -11.88 -7.40
C LEU A 49 -1.21 -11.57 -6.21
N TYR A 50 0.11 -11.44 -6.43
CA TYR A 50 1.04 -11.10 -5.36
C TYR A 50 0.77 -9.70 -4.81
N GLU A 51 0.58 -8.73 -5.70
CA GLU A 51 0.32 -7.34 -5.33
C GLU A 51 -1.06 -7.19 -4.67
N GLN A 52 -2.07 -7.93 -5.16
CA GLN A 52 -3.39 -7.99 -4.52
C GLN A 52 -3.31 -8.51 -3.08
N VAL A 53 -2.56 -9.59 -2.86
CA VAL A 53 -2.40 -10.18 -1.53
C VAL A 53 -1.62 -9.25 -0.62
N ARG A 54 -0.55 -8.62 -1.10
CA ARG A 54 0.22 -7.64 -0.31
C ARG A 54 -0.63 -6.43 0.08
N ALA A 55 -1.51 -5.96 -0.81
CA ALA A 55 -2.48 -4.91 -0.50
C ALA A 55 -3.48 -5.34 0.59
N LEU A 56 -3.92 -6.60 0.62
CA LEU A 56 -4.77 -7.13 1.70
C LEU A 56 -4.06 -7.11 3.05
N PHE A 57 -2.77 -7.47 3.08
CA PHE A 57 -1.99 -7.39 4.31
C PHE A 57 -1.87 -5.96 4.83
N PHE A 58 -1.71 -4.98 3.93
CA PHE A 58 -1.63 -3.57 4.32
C PHE A 58 -2.97 -3.03 4.82
N LEU A 59 -4.10 -3.50 4.28
CA LEU A 59 -5.44 -3.11 4.73
C LEU A 59 -5.87 -3.75 6.06
N TYR A 60 -5.26 -4.89 6.43
CA TYR A 60 -5.57 -5.59 7.68
C TYR A 60 -4.79 -5.06 8.89
N ALA A 61 -3.56 -4.60 8.65
CA ALA A 61 -2.65 -4.07 9.67
C ALA A 61 -3.23 -2.84 10.38
#